data_AF-A0A941GX14-F1
#
_entry.id   AF-A0A941GX14-F1
#
_cell.length_a   1.000
_cell.length_b   1.000
_cell.length_c   1.000
_cell.angle_alpha   90.00
_cell.angle_beta   90.00
_cell.angle_gamma   90.00
#
_symmetry.space_group_name_H-M   'P 1'
#
loop_
_entity.id
_entity.type
_entity.pdbx_description
1 polymer ?
#
loop_
_entity_poly.entity_id
_entity_poly.type
_entity_poly.pdbx_seq_one_letter_code
_entity_poly.pdbx_strand_id
1 'polypeptide(L)'
;MVKKVAYFVSHPIQYQAPLLRLIAAETDIDLEVFFLSDFSVREYLDPGFGKSIKWDIPLTEGYKYHFLDTWGSKERENWLKQPVAKNLRKILQEGHFDAVWVHGWAWICCLQAIWAANQLGIPVVLRGDSNGLTEPAGGMKKLVKTVLMKWLFERIAGFLYVGTLNRKFYQDYGVRGKNCTYIFPQISLNLFFF
;
A
#
# COMPACT_ATOMS: atom_id res chain seq x y z
N MET A 1 -17.33 -3.75 -18.15
CA MET A 1 -16.02 -3.18 -18.51
C MET A 1 -15.06 -3.65 -17.45
N VAL A 2 -14.01 -4.37 -17.82
CA VAL A 2 -12.98 -4.83 -16.87
C VAL A 2 -12.21 -3.62 -16.36
N LYS A 3 -11.96 -3.55 -15.05
CA LYS A 3 -11.23 -2.47 -14.39
C LYS A 3 -9.79 -2.87 -14.15
N LYS A 4 -8.86 -2.10 -14.69
CA LYS A 4 -7.43 -2.36 -14.54
C LYS A 4 -6.86 -1.65 -13.32
N VAL A 5 -6.30 -2.39 -12.38
CA VAL A 5 -5.87 -1.86 -11.07
C VAL A 5 -4.39 -2.13 -10.85
N ALA A 6 -3.63 -1.05 -10.58
CA ALA A 6 -2.24 -1.17 -10.12
C ALA A 6 -2.20 -1.20 -8.59
N TYR A 7 -1.70 -2.28 -8.02
CA TYR A 7 -1.60 -2.46 -6.57
C TYR A 7 -0.16 -2.29 -6.10
N PHE A 8 0.13 -1.29 -5.28
CA PHE A 8 1.46 -1.00 -4.76
C PHE A 8 1.59 -1.41 -3.30
N VAL A 9 2.56 -2.29 -3.02
CA VAL A 9 2.93 -2.70 -1.67
C VAL A 9 4.44 -2.91 -1.55
N SER A 10 4.96 -2.83 -0.33
CA SER A 10 6.40 -2.87 -0.08
C SER A 10 7.04 -4.23 -0.42
N HIS A 11 6.38 -5.33 -0.10
CA HIS A 11 6.87 -6.67 -0.36
C HIS A 11 5.71 -7.65 -0.38
N PRO A 12 5.91 -8.88 -0.90
CA PRO A 12 4.95 -9.96 -0.75
C PRO A 12 4.70 -10.27 0.73
N ILE A 13 3.44 -10.24 1.15
CA ILE A 13 3.02 -10.43 2.55
C ILE A 13 2.10 -11.63 2.61
N GLN A 14 2.36 -12.55 3.54
CA GLN A 14 1.71 -13.85 3.66
C GLN A 14 0.18 -13.79 3.75
N TYR A 15 -0.38 -12.82 4.46
CA TYR A 15 -1.83 -12.67 4.57
C TYR A 15 -2.46 -11.89 3.41
N GLN A 16 -1.66 -11.21 2.59
CA GLN A 16 -2.15 -10.50 1.40
C GLN A 16 -2.14 -11.40 0.16
N ALA A 17 -1.21 -12.35 0.06
CA ALA A 17 -1.10 -13.21 -1.11
C ALA A 17 -2.42 -13.95 -1.46
N PRO A 18 -3.14 -14.59 -0.51
CA PRO A 18 -4.41 -15.26 -0.83
C PRO A 18 -5.50 -14.28 -1.26
N LEU A 19 -5.55 -13.09 -0.65
CA LEU A 19 -6.46 -12.03 -1.06
C LEU A 19 -6.18 -11.56 -2.49
N LEU A 20 -4.91 -11.35 -2.86
CA LEU A 20 -4.53 -10.91 -4.20
C LEU A 20 -4.95 -11.94 -5.26
N ARG A 21 -4.87 -13.24 -4.93
CA ARG A 21 -5.39 -14.32 -5.80
C ARG A 21 -6.90 -14.24 -5.97
N LEU A 22 -7.64 -14.02 -4.89
CA LEU A 22 -9.09 -13.86 -4.96
C LEU A 22 -9.47 -12.66 -5.85
N ILE A 23 -8.82 -11.51 -5.65
CA ILE A 23 -9.06 -10.31 -6.48
C ILE A 23 -8.71 -10.58 -7.95
N ALA A 24 -7.59 -11.26 -8.23
CA ALA A 24 -7.18 -11.58 -9.59
C ALA A 24 -8.06 -12.64 -10.27
N ALA A 25 -8.85 -13.40 -9.51
CA ALA A 25 -9.81 -14.37 -10.04
C ALA A 25 -11.15 -13.71 -10.43
N GLU A 26 -11.40 -12.47 -10.00
CA GLU A 26 -12.62 -11.73 -10.37
C GLU A 26 -12.59 -11.33 -11.85
N THR A 27 -13.65 -11.64 -12.57
CA THR A 27 -13.71 -11.45 -14.04
C THR A 27 -13.79 -9.99 -14.48
N ASP A 28 -14.11 -9.08 -13.56
CA ASP A 28 -14.25 -7.65 -13.80
C ASP A 28 -13.02 -6.84 -13.34
N ILE A 29 -11.96 -7.49 -12.85
CA ILE A 29 -10.72 -6.84 -12.40
C ILE A 29 -9.50 -7.41 -13.12
N ASP A 30 -8.69 -6.54 -13.73
CA ASP A 30 -7.34 -6.87 -14.21
C ASP A 30 -6.30 -6.31 -13.23
N LEU A 31 -5.80 -7.17 -12.35
CA LEU A 31 -4.89 -6.80 -11.28
C LEU A 31 -3.42 -6.94 -11.70
N GLU A 32 -2.64 -5.87 -11.54
CA GLU A 32 -1.16 -5.92 -11.59
C GLU A 32 -0.57 -5.43 -10.27
N VAL A 33 0.28 -6.27 -9.66
CA VAL A 33 0.86 -6.03 -8.33
C VAL A 33 2.31 -5.56 -8.45
N PHE A 34 2.63 -4.40 -7.89
CA PHE A 34 3.96 -3.81 -7.87
C PHE A 34 4.55 -3.91 -6.46
N PHE A 35 5.60 -4.73 -6.34
CA PHE A 35 6.36 -4.93 -5.12
C PHE A 35 7.64 -4.08 -5.14
N LEU A 36 7.95 -3.43 -4.03
CA LEU A 36 9.23 -2.72 -3.89
C LEU A 36 10.42 -3.68 -3.74
N SER A 37 10.25 -4.74 -2.95
CA SER A 37 11.31 -5.71 -2.63
C SER A 37 10.81 -7.15 -2.69
N ASP A 38 11.70 -8.07 -3.07
CA ASP A 38 11.48 -9.53 -3.12
C ASP A 38 11.98 -10.26 -1.87
N PHE A 39 12.45 -9.53 -0.84
CA PHE A 39 13.15 -10.13 0.31
C PHE A 39 12.35 -11.24 1.01
N SER A 40 11.02 -11.12 1.08
CA SER A 40 10.14 -12.08 1.76
C SER A 40 9.77 -13.30 0.93
N VAL A 41 10.13 -13.32 -0.36
CA VAL A 41 9.94 -14.49 -1.25
C VAL A 41 10.89 -15.62 -0.86
N ARG A 42 12.02 -15.27 -0.26
CA ARG A 42 13.07 -16.19 0.17
C ARG A 42 13.06 -16.27 1.70
N GLU A 43 13.82 -17.22 2.23
CA GLU A 43 14.11 -17.25 3.66
C GLU A 43 14.84 -15.96 4.06
N TYR A 44 14.36 -15.29 5.10
CA TYR A 44 14.96 -14.07 5.62
C TYR A 44 14.98 -14.08 7.14
N LEU A 45 15.96 -13.41 7.74
CA LEU A 45 16.01 -13.21 9.19
C LEU A 45 15.04 -12.11 9.58
N ASP A 46 14.04 -12.42 10.39
CA ASP A 46 13.16 -11.42 10.98
C ASP A 46 13.81 -10.83 12.24
N PRO A 47 14.17 -9.52 12.26
CA PRO A 47 14.84 -8.92 13.41
C PRO A 47 13.97 -8.84 14.67
N GLY A 48 12.63 -8.83 14.51
CA GLY A 48 11.69 -8.77 15.63
C GLY A 48 11.58 -10.10 16.37
N PHE A 49 11.70 -11.21 15.64
CA PHE A 49 11.65 -12.56 16.20
C PHE A 49 13.02 -13.22 16.37
N GLY A 50 14.07 -12.68 15.75
CA GLY A 50 15.43 -13.25 15.75
C GLY A 50 15.50 -14.63 15.07
N LYS A 51 14.58 -14.91 14.14
CA LYS A 51 14.42 -16.22 13.50
C LYS A 51 14.41 -16.07 11.98
N SER A 52 15.00 -17.06 11.30
CA SER A 52 14.77 -17.21 9.86
C SER A 52 13.32 -17.59 9.63
N ILE A 53 12.63 -16.81 8.80
CA ILE A 53 11.26 -17.03 8.38
C ILE A 53 11.30 -17.44 6.92
N LYS A 54 10.69 -18.59 6.63
CA LYS A 54 10.32 -19.03 5.29
C LYS A 54 8.82 -19.32 5.30
N TRP A 55 8.09 -18.73 4.36
CA TRP A 55 6.66 -18.95 4.28
C TRP A 55 6.37 -20.25 3.51
N ASP A 56 5.47 -21.06 4.04
CA ASP A 56 5.05 -22.34 3.42
C ASP A 56 4.02 -22.15 2.30
N ILE A 57 3.74 -20.90 1.90
CA ILE A 57 2.79 -20.56 0.85
C ILE A 57 3.48 -19.77 -0.27
N PRO A 58 3.13 -19.99 -1.55
CA PRO A 58 3.76 -19.28 -2.65
C PRO A 58 3.28 -17.83 -2.71
N LEU A 59 4.11 -16.88 -2.26
CA LEU A 59 3.63 -15.51 -2.04
C LEU A 59 3.22 -14.78 -3.32
N THR A 60 3.76 -15.14 -4.48
CA THR A 60 3.59 -14.40 -5.75
C THR A 60 2.84 -15.18 -6.84
N GLU A 61 2.33 -16.37 -6.53
CA GLU A 61 1.58 -17.18 -7.50
C GLU A 61 0.09 -16.80 -7.53
N GLY A 62 -0.51 -16.88 -8.72
CA GLY A 62 -1.95 -16.69 -8.95
C GLY A 62 -2.40 -15.26 -9.27
N TYR A 63 -1.47 -14.35 -9.54
CA TYR A 63 -1.75 -12.98 -9.99
C TYR A 63 -0.54 -12.38 -10.73
N LYS A 64 -0.77 -11.35 -11.56
CA LYS A 64 0.32 -10.64 -12.26
C LYS A 64 1.09 -9.77 -11.27
N TYR A 65 2.42 -9.82 -11.31
CA TYR A 65 3.24 -8.99 -10.45
C TYR A 65 4.55 -8.54 -11.09
N HIS A 66 5.11 -7.46 -10.54
CA HIS A 66 6.37 -6.86 -10.94
C HIS A 66 7.15 -6.40 -9.71
N PHE A 67 8.46 -6.62 -9.70
CA PHE A 67 9.35 -5.94 -8.75
C PHE A 67 9.81 -4.62 -9.34
N LEU A 68 9.65 -3.53 -8.58
CA LEU A 68 10.09 -2.21 -9.00
C LEU A 68 11.62 -2.17 -9.08
N ASP A 69 12.12 -1.60 -10.17
CA ASP A 69 13.50 -1.15 -10.27
C ASP A 69 13.64 0.16 -9.47
N THR A 70 14.65 0.23 -8.61
CA THR A 70 14.81 1.31 -7.65
C THR A 70 16.24 1.81 -7.58
N TRP A 71 16.41 3.10 -7.32
CA TRP A 71 17.67 3.66 -6.85
C TRP A 71 17.79 3.48 -5.34
N GLY A 72 19.00 3.19 -4.85
CA GLY A 72 19.28 3.02 -3.42
C GLY A 72 19.13 1.58 -2.90
N SER A 73 19.41 1.39 -1.61
CA SER A 73 19.27 0.08 -0.97
C SER A 73 17.79 -0.26 -0.78
N LYS A 74 17.43 -1.53 -0.99
CA LYS A 74 16.09 -2.05 -0.68
C LYS A 74 15.93 -2.40 0.81
N GLU A 75 16.99 -2.27 1.59
CA GLU A 75 16.97 -2.47 3.03
C GLU A 75 16.33 -1.28 3.74
N ARG A 76 15.53 -1.58 4.77
CA ARG A 76 14.86 -0.56 5.56
C ARG A 76 15.80 -0.01 6.62
N GLU A 77 16.65 0.95 6.24
CA GLU A 77 17.45 1.70 7.21
C GLU A 77 16.64 2.86 7.81
N ASN A 78 16.66 4.02 7.15
CA ASN A 78 16.07 5.27 7.59
C ASN A 78 15.19 5.87 6.49
N TRP A 79 14.23 6.72 6.86
CA TRP A 79 13.32 7.41 5.92
C TRP A 79 14.07 8.06 4.73
N LEU A 80 15.21 8.70 5.00
CA LEU A 80 16.02 9.41 3.99
C LEU A 80 16.79 8.48 3.04
N LYS A 81 16.94 7.21 3.38
CA LYS A 81 17.69 6.22 2.60
C LYS A 81 16.78 5.17 1.94
N GLN A 82 15.48 5.44 1.90
CA GLN A 82 14.55 4.51 1.29
C GLN A 82 14.75 4.44 -0.24
N PRO A 83 14.50 3.27 -0.84
CA PRO A 83 14.59 3.10 -2.27
C PRO A 83 13.56 3.98 -3.00
N VAL A 84 13.99 4.50 -4.15
CA VAL A 84 13.19 5.38 -5.01
C VAL A 84 12.88 4.65 -6.31
N ALA A 85 11.60 4.44 -6.62
CA ALA A 85 11.17 3.74 -7.81
C ALA A 85 11.54 4.52 -9.07
N LYS A 86 12.12 3.82 -10.05
CA LYS A 86 12.41 4.37 -11.38
C LYS A 86 11.17 4.30 -12.25
N ASN A 87 11.02 5.28 -13.14
CA ASN A 87 10.03 5.26 -14.22
C ASN A 87 8.57 5.04 -13.78
N LEU A 88 8.22 5.30 -12.52
CA LEU A 88 6.90 4.93 -11.98
C LEU A 88 5.75 5.64 -12.71
N ARG A 89 5.95 6.91 -13.08
CA ARG A 89 5.00 7.64 -13.93
C ARG A 89 4.83 6.98 -15.30
N LYS A 90 5.92 6.54 -15.92
CA LYS A 90 5.89 5.86 -17.23
C LYS A 90 5.14 4.53 -17.12
N ILE A 91 5.41 3.74 -16.08
CA ILE A 91 4.69 2.49 -15.77
C ILE A 91 3.18 2.75 -15.68
N LEU A 92 2.77 3.76 -14.91
CA LEU A 92 1.34 4.08 -14.77
C LEU A 92 0.71 4.61 -16.07
N GLN A 93 1.46 5.39 -16.85
CA GLN A 93 1.00 5.96 -18.11
C GLN A 93 0.80 4.90 -19.20
N GLU A 94 1.76 3.98 -19.35
CA GLU A 94 1.73 2.89 -20.34
C GLU A 94 0.80 1.76 -19.90
N GLY A 95 0.62 1.57 -18.60
CA GLY A 95 -0.23 0.52 -18.06
C GLY A 95 -1.73 0.78 -18.21
N HIS A 96 -2.14 2.03 -18.49
CA HIS A 96 -3.55 2.44 -18.68
C HIS A 96 -4.47 1.99 -17.53
N PHE A 97 -4.04 2.18 -16.29
CA PHE A 97 -4.80 1.79 -15.11
C PHE A 97 -6.03 2.67 -14.87
N ASP A 98 -7.16 2.06 -14.53
CA ASP A 98 -8.38 2.75 -14.07
C ASP A 98 -8.22 3.28 -12.64
N ALA A 99 -7.42 2.61 -11.81
CA ALA A 99 -7.19 3.00 -10.42
C ALA A 99 -5.81 2.54 -9.92
N VAL A 100 -5.28 3.27 -8.93
CA VAL A 100 -4.07 2.90 -8.21
C VAL A 100 -4.42 2.60 -6.76
N TRP A 101 -4.21 1.37 -6.33
CA TRP A 101 -4.36 0.95 -4.94
C TRP A 101 -2.99 1.01 -4.25
N VAL A 102 -2.87 1.79 -3.17
CA VAL A 102 -1.62 1.95 -2.42
C VAL A 102 -1.74 1.43 -0.98
N HIS A 103 -0.77 0.62 -0.54
CA HIS A 103 -0.65 0.13 0.83
C HIS A 103 0.22 1.05 1.68
N GLY A 104 -0.43 1.98 2.37
CA GLY A 104 0.18 2.93 3.29
C GLY A 104 1.06 3.99 2.63
N TRP A 105 1.71 4.80 3.45
CA TRP A 105 2.56 5.92 3.02
C TRP A 105 3.93 5.94 3.72
N ALA A 106 4.30 4.82 4.34
CA ALA A 106 5.58 4.68 5.04
C ALA A 106 6.78 4.52 4.10
N TRP A 107 6.52 4.17 2.83
CA TRP A 107 7.54 3.99 1.80
C TRP A 107 7.51 5.15 0.80
N ILE A 108 8.67 5.71 0.44
CA ILE A 108 8.81 6.75 -0.59
C ILE A 108 8.18 6.29 -1.90
N CYS A 109 8.36 5.03 -2.27
CA CYS A 109 7.73 4.46 -3.47
C CYS A 109 6.19 4.54 -3.45
N CYS A 110 5.55 4.37 -2.29
CA CYS A 110 4.10 4.54 -2.17
C CYS A 110 3.70 6.01 -2.39
N LEU A 111 4.46 6.97 -1.85
CA LEU A 111 4.24 8.39 -2.10
C LEU A 111 4.48 8.77 -3.56
N GLN A 112 5.49 8.19 -4.20
CA GLN A 112 5.74 8.35 -5.64
C GLN A 112 4.57 7.83 -6.47
N ALA A 113 3.98 6.69 -6.10
CA ALA A 113 2.80 6.13 -6.76
C ALA A 113 1.59 7.05 -6.64
N ILE A 114 1.30 7.56 -5.44
CA ILE A 114 0.21 8.53 -5.23
C ILE A 114 0.44 9.76 -6.10
N TRP A 115 1.65 10.32 -6.07
CA TRP A 115 1.97 11.53 -6.83
C TRP A 115 1.87 11.32 -8.34
N ALA A 116 2.45 10.24 -8.86
CA ALA A 116 2.41 9.92 -10.29
C ALA A 116 0.99 9.64 -10.78
N ALA A 117 0.17 8.93 -10.00
CA ALA A 117 -1.24 8.69 -10.31
C ALA A 117 -2.02 10.00 -10.40
N ASN A 118 -1.84 10.90 -9.43
CA ASN A 118 -2.48 12.22 -9.43
C ASN A 118 -2.08 13.07 -10.64
N GLN A 119 -0.82 13.03 -11.06
CA GLN A 119 -0.37 13.72 -12.27
C GLN A 119 -1.01 13.20 -13.56
N LEU A 120 -1.40 11.93 -13.57
CA LEU A 120 -2.05 11.27 -14.70
C LEU A 120 -3.58 11.31 -14.59
N GLY A 121 -4.13 11.89 -13.52
CA GLY A 121 -5.57 11.90 -13.26
C GLY A 121 -6.17 10.54 -12.89
N ILE A 122 -5.33 9.57 -12.49
CA ILE A 122 -5.79 8.23 -12.11
C ILE A 122 -6.24 8.26 -10.64
N PRO A 123 -7.47 7.83 -10.31
CA PRO A 123 -7.95 7.82 -8.93
C PRO A 123 -7.14 6.88 -8.04
N VAL A 124 -6.77 7.38 -6.87
CA VAL A 124 -5.99 6.62 -5.89
C VAL A 124 -6.88 6.10 -4.76
N VAL A 125 -6.77 4.81 -4.47
CA VAL A 125 -7.38 4.16 -3.31
C VAL A 125 -6.28 3.84 -2.29
N LEU A 126 -6.43 4.31 -1.06
CA LEU A 126 -5.45 4.12 0.00
C LEU A 126 -5.92 3.12 1.04
N ARG A 127 -5.09 2.11 1.32
CA ARG A 127 -5.25 1.21 2.46
C ARG A 127 -4.13 1.46 3.45
N GLY A 128 -4.46 1.90 4.64
CA GLY A 128 -3.51 2.12 5.74
C GLY A 128 -4.00 1.51 7.05
N ASP A 129 -3.08 1.22 7.96
CA ASP A 129 -3.38 0.63 9.28
C ASP A 129 -3.02 1.58 10.43
N SER A 130 -3.00 2.89 10.16
CA SER A 130 -2.72 3.89 11.19
C SER A 130 -3.93 4.08 12.09
N ASN A 131 -3.71 3.94 13.40
CA ASN A 131 -4.75 3.97 14.43
C ASN A 131 -4.73 5.26 15.28
N GLY A 132 -3.82 6.21 14.99
CA GLY A 132 -3.71 7.49 15.70
C GLY A 132 -3.22 7.38 17.16
N LEU A 133 -2.80 6.19 17.61
CA LEU A 133 -2.35 5.99 19.00
C LEU A 133 -0.95 6.56 19.25
N THR A 134 -0.16 6.74 18.19
CA THR A 134 1.20 7.30 18.23
C THR A 134 1.24 8.75 17.73
N GLU A 135 0.20 9.52 18.01
CA GLU A 135 0.18 10.94 17.66
C GLU A 135 1.10 11.76 18.59
N PRO A 136 1.91 12.70 18.06
CA PRO A 136 2.68 13.59 18.90
C PRO A 136 1.73 14.38 19.82
N ALA A 137 2.01 14.36 21.13
CA ALA A 137 1.16 14.98 22.15
C ALA A 137 0.97 16.50 21.95
N GLY A 138 1.92 17.18 21.28
CA GLY A 138 1.81 18.61 20.96
C GLY A 138 2.99 19.17 20.16
N GLY A 139 2.92 20.47 19.84
CA GLY A 139 4.01 21.25 19.24
C GLY A 139 4.06 21.27 17.71
N MET A 140 5.12 21.89 17.18
CA MET A 140 5.34 22.08 15.74
C MET A 140 5.32 20.76 14.96
N LYS A 141 5.81 19.67 15.55
CA LYS A 141 5.80 18.33 14.94
C LYS A 141 4.37 17.84 14.65
N LYS A 142 3.42 18.10 15.55
CA LYS A 142 2.00 17.77 15.34
C LYS A 142 1.42 18.60 14.20
N LEU A 143 1.72 19.89 14.17
CA LEU A 143 1.24 20.78 13.10
C LEU A 143 1.74 20.35 11.72
N VAL A 144 3.05 20.12 11.59
CA VAL A 144 3.68 19.67 10.34
C VAL A 144 3.06 18.35 9.86
N LYS A 145 2.92 17.38 10.77
CA LYS A 145 2.28 16.10 10.45
C LYS A 145 0.85 16.29 9.97
N THR A 146 0.06 17.13 10.66
CA THR A 146 -1.33 17.40 10.27
C THR A 146 -1.44 18.03 8.90
N VAL A 147 -0.60 19.02 8.60
CA VAL A 147 -0.58 19.64 7.27
C VAL A 147 -0.19 18.62 6.20
N LEU A 148 0.85 17.82 6.44
CA LEU A 148 1.30 16.79 5.50
C LEU A 148 0.24 15.72 5.24
N MET A 149 -0.42 15.23 6.29
CA MET A 149 -1.46 14.20 6.17
C MET A 149 -2.71 14.73 5.47
N LYS A 150 -3.14 15.96 5.79
CA LYS A 150 -4.26 16.60 5.08
C LYS A 150 -3.97 16.73 3.59
N TRP A 151 -2.79 17.28 3.26
CA TRP A 151 -2.34 17.44 1.89
C TRP A 151 -2.28 16.11 1.14
N LEU A 152 -1.80 15.05 1.80
CA LEU A 152 -1.76 13.71 1.22
C LEU A 152 -3.17 13.16 0.99
N PHE A 153 -4.06 13.28 1.97
CA PHE A 153 -5.40 12.70 1.92
C PHE A 153 -6.35 13.42 0.96
N GLU A 154 -6.10 14.69 0.66
CA GLU A 154 -6.78 15.41 -0.43
C GLU A 154 -6.49 14.83 -1.82
N ARG A 155 -5.45 14.00 -1.96
CA ARG A 155 -5.00 13.37 -3.21
C ARG A 155 -5.47 11.92 -3.37
N ILE A 156 -6.33 11.49 -2.47
CA ILE A 156 -6.84 10.12 -2.40
C ILE A 156 -8.34 10.15 -2.67
N ALA A 157 -8.77 9.38 -3.67
CA ALA A 157 -10.17 9.26 -4.08
C ALA A 157 -10.98 8.33 -3.17
N GLY A 158 -10.35 7.28 -2.62
CA GLY A 158 -11.02 6.29 -1.77
C GLY A 158 -10.14 5.77 -0.63
N PHE A 159 -10.75 5.45 0.51
CA PHE A 159 -10.02 4.96 1.69
C PHE A 159 -10.56 3.60 2.11
N LEU A 160 -9.66 2.62 2.23
CA LEU A 160 -9.96 1.29 2.74
C LEU A 160 -9.52 1.22 4.19
N TYR A 161 -10.48 1.20 5.10
CA TYR A 161 -10.21 1.19 6.54
C TYR A 161 -10.39 -0.20 7.14
N VAL A 162 -9.49 -0.54 8.04
CA VAL A 162 -9.41 -1.86 8.68
C VAL A 162 -10.34 -1.98 9.88
N GLY A 163 -10.61 -0.87 10.56
CA GLY A 163 -11.47 -0.81 11.74
C GLY A 163 -11.93 0.60 12.10
N THR A 164 -12.75 0.71 13.14
CA THR A 164 -13.36 1.98 13.59
C THR A 164 -12.32 3.03 14.00
N LEU A 165 -11.22 2.61 14.62
CA LEU A 165 -10.12 3.50 14.99
C LEU A 165 -9.38 4.07 13.77
N ASN A 166 -9.14 3.24 12.75
CA ASN A 166 -8.52 3.71 11.51
C ASN A 166 -9.44 4.65 10.71
N ARG A 167 -10.76 4.38 10.72
CA ARG A 167 -11.75 5.31 10.17
C ARG A 167 -11.73 6.65 10.90
N LYS A 168 -11.71 6.63 12.24
CA LYS A 168 -11.63 7.86 13.06
C LYS A 168 -10.35 8.64 12.76
N PHE A 169 -9.22 7.93 12.63
CA PHE A 169 -7.96 8.54 12.23
C PHE A 169 -8.09 9.30 10.91
N TYR A 170 -8.65 8.72 9.84
CA TYR A 170 -8.86 9.44 8.58
C TYR A 170 -9.78 10.65 8.74
N GLN A 171 -10.85 10.53 9.55
CA GLN A 171 -11.79 11.63 9.81
C GLN A 171 -11.13 12.81 10.55
N ASP A 172 -10.23 12.52 11.50
CA ASP A 172 -9.47 13.54 12.24
C ASP A 172 -8.57 14.37 11.30
N TYR A 173 -8.11 13.78 10.19
CA TYR A 173 -7.36 14.46 9.13
C TYR A 173 -8.25 15.00 7.99
N GLY A 174 -9.56 15.09 8.17
CA GLY A 174 -10.46 15.79 7.26
C GLY A 174 -11.08 14.94 6.14
N VAL A 175 -10.90 13.61 6.17
CA VAL A 175 -11.59 12.71 5.24
C VAL A 175 -13.07 12.63 5.64
N ARG A 176 -13.92 13.45 5.00
CA ARG A 176 -15.37 13.53 5.25
C ARG A 176 -16.16 13.33 3.97
N GLY A 177 -17.02 12.30 3.94
CA GLY A 177 -18.20 12.16 3.06
C GLY A 177 -17.99 12.09 1.53
N LYS A 178 -16.91 12.65 0.97
CA LYS A 178 -16.63 12.69 -0.47
C LYS A 178 -15.69 11.59 -0.96
N ASN A 179 -14.91 11.00 -0.05
CA ASN A 179 -14.04 9.87 -0.37
C ASN A 179 -14.74 8.61 0.12
N CYS A 180 -14.95 7.65 -0.78
CA CYS A 180 -15.65 6.42 -0.44
C CYS A 180 -14.82 5.64 0.58
N THR A 181 -15.27 5.62 1.84
CA THR A 181 -14.65 4.86 2.92
C THR A 181 -15.26 3.47 2.93
N TYR A 182 -14.52 2.45 2.47
CA TYR A 182 -14.98 1.07 2.49
C TYR A 182 -14.31 0.30 3.63
N ILE A 183 -15.07 -0.60 4.26
CA ILE A 183 -14.53 -1.54 5.23
C ILE A 183 -13.70 -2.56 4.46
N PHE A 184 -12.42 -2.64 4.79
CA PHE A 184 -11.54 -3.69 4.30
C PHE A 184 -10.86 -4.32 5.51
N PRO A 185 -11.53 -5.28 6.16
CA PRO A 185 -11.09 -5.80 7.45
C PRO A 185 -9.72 -6.48 7.29
N GLN A 186 -8.96 -6.51 8.38
CA GLN A 186 -7.70 -7.21 8.39
C GLN A 186 -7.99 -8.69 8.18
N ILE A 187 -7.50 -9.23 7.07
CA ILE A 187 -7.60 -10.65 6.84
C ILE A 187 -6.51 -11.30 7.68
N SER A 188 -6.91 -11.89 8.80
CA SER A 188 -6.03 -12.73 9.60
C SER A 188 -5.82 -14.06 8.86
N LEU A 189 -4.64 -14.69 9.04
CA LEU A 189 -4.32 -16.00 8.42
C LEU A 189 -5.43 -17.04 8.60
N ASN A 190 -6.20 -16.94 9.69
CA ASN A 190 -7.27 -17.88 10.06
C ASN A 190 -8.46 -17.90 9.10
N LEU A 191 -8.61 -16.94 8.19
CA LEU A 191 -9.70 -16.93 7.19
C LEU A 191 -9.41 -17.81 5.97
N PHE A 192 -8.17 -18.30 5.80
CA PHE A 192 -7.75 -19.11 4.64
C PHE A 192 -7.39 -20.56 4.99
N PHE A 193 -7.69 -21.02 6.21
CA PHE A 193 -7.52 -22.41 6.65
C PHE A 193 -8.84 -23.21 6.66
N PHE A 194 -9.77 -22.90 5.76
CA PHE A 194 -10.95 -23.72 5.48
C PHE A 194 -10.89 -24.24 4.05
#